data_AF-A0A3S2TUV8-F1
#
_entry.id   AF-A0A3S2TUV8-F1
#
_cell.length_a   1.000
_cell.length_b   1.000
_cell.length_c   1.000
_cell.angle_alpha   90.00
_cell.angle_beta   90.00
_cell.angle_gamma   90.00
#
_symmetry.space_group_name_H-M   'P 1'
#
loop_
_entity.id
_entity.type
_entity.pdbx_description
1 polymer ?
#
loop_
_entity_poly.entity_id
_entity_poly.type
_entity_poly.pdbx_seq_one_letter_code
_entity_poly.pdbx_strand_id
1 'polypeptide(L)' 'FLRVHRSYVVNTDCIAALEKSTAQQNTAASTGFSLMNNGDQVPVSRRILPMVRSALG' A
#
# COMPACT_ATOMS: atom_id res chain seq x y z
N PHE A 1 -4.99 -11.83 -3.48
CA PHE A 1 -5.56 -10.46 -3.62
C PHE A 1 -6.09 -9.94 -2.29
N LEU A 2 -5.70 -8.73 -1.90
CA LEU A 2 -6.09 -8.07 -0.64
C LEU A 2 -6.56 -6.64 -0.93
N ARG A 3 -7.67 -6.22 -0.33
CA ARG A 3 -8.18 -4.85 -0.47
C ARG A 3 -7.44 -3.92 0.50
N VAL A 4 -6.58 -3.06 -0.02
CA VAL A 4 -5.65 -2.23 0.76
C VAL A 4 -6.12 -0.79 0.93
N HIS A 5 -7.06 -0.36 0.08
CA HIS A 5 -7.77 0.92 0.21
C HIS A 5 -9.19 0.76 -0.34
N ARG A 6 -10.10 1.67 -0.01
CA ARG A 6 -11.49 1.66 -0.49
C ARG A 6 -11.61 1.58 -2.01
N SER A 7 -10.61 2.10 -2.73
CA SER A 7 -10.55 2.11 -4.20
C SER A 7 -9.49 1.16 -4.78
N TYR A 8 -8.73 0.43 -3.95
CA TYR A 8 -7.60 -0.38 -4.43
C TYR A 8 -7.59 -1.78 -3.84
N VAL A 9 -7.45 -2.76 -4.74
CA VAL A 9 -7.18 -4.17 -4.46
C VAL A 9 -5.84 -4.50 -5.11
N VAL A 10 -4.95 -5.14 -4.37
CA VAL A 10 -3.61 -5.53 -4.85
C VAL A 10 -3.43 -7.02 -4.72
N ASN A 11 -2.58 -7.60 -5.57
CA ASN A 11 -2.14 -8.97 -5.36
C ASN A 11 -1.00 -8.98 -4.34
N THR A 12 -1.17 -9.70 -3.24
CA THR A 12 -0.16 -9.79 -2.17
C THR A 12 1.11 -10.49 -2.63
N ASP A 13 0.99 -11.40 -3.59
CA ASP A 13 2.13 -12.15 -4.14
C ASP A 13 3.00 -11.30 -5.09
N CYS A 14 2.47 -10.17 -5.56
CA CYS A 14 3.17 -9.23 -6.45
C CYS A 14 3.67 -7.97 -5.72
N ILE A 15 3.52 -7.92 -4.39
CA ILE A 15 4.03 -6.81 -3.60
C ILE A 15 5.55 -6.98 -3.49
N ALA A 16 6.29 -6.00 -3.98
CA ALA A 16 7.74 -5.98 -3.87
C ALA A 16 8.20 -5.36 -2.53
N ALA A 17 7.54 -4.30 -2.07
CA ALA A 17 7.93 -3.58 -0.87
C ALA A 17 6.77 -2.75 -0.28
N LEU A 18 6.80 -2.55 1.04
CA LEU A 18 5.95 -1.60 1.76
C LEU A 18 6.77 -0.38 2.13
N GLU A 19 6.53 0.74 1.47
CA GLU A 19 7.18 2.01 1.79
C GLU A 19 6.26 2.94 2.58
N LYS A 20 6.86 3.66 3.54
CA LYS A 20 6.17 4.75 4.21
C LYS A 20 6.23 5.95 3.28
N SER A 21 5.09 6.29 2.68
CA SER A 21 5.01 7.41 1.76
C SER A 21 5.05 8.72 2.56
N THR A 22 6.26 9.23 2.77
CA THR A 22 6.49 10.56 3.32
C THR A 22 6.44 11.56 2.17
N ALA A 23 5.23 11.95 1.79
CA ALA A 23 4.94 13.15 1.04
C ALA A 23 5.82 13.40 -0.20
N GLN A 24 5.55 12.72 -1.32
CA GLN A 24 6.03 13.16 -2.63
C GLN A 24 5.33 12.44 -3.80
N GLN A 25 4.00 12.42 -3.82
CA GLN A 25 3.28 12.37 -5.10
C GLN A 25 1.92 13.02 -4.93
N ASN A 26 1.72 14.03 -5.77
CA ASN A 26 0.67 15.02 -5.81
C ASN A 26 -0.74 14.40 -5.82
N THR A 27 -1.32 14.11 -4.66
CA THR A 27 -2.76 14.25 -4.32
C THR A 27 -3.01 13.72 -2.89
N ALA A 28 -3.55 14.59 -2.04
CA ALA A 28 -3.95 14.35 -0.66
C ALA A 28 -2.81 14.10 0.36
N ALA A 29 -2.50 15.17 1.10
CA ALA A 29 -1.72 15.15 2.32
C ALA A 29 -2.34 14.23 3.39
N SER A 30 -1.99 12.95 3.35
CA SER A 30 -2.11 12.07 4.50
C SER A 30 -0.84 11.24 4.55
N THR A 31 -0.18 11.20 5.71
CA THR A 31 0.97 10.32 5.96
C THR A 31 0.52 8.88 5.76
N GLY A 32 0.62 8.40 4.52
CA GLY A 32 0.10 7.13 4.04
C GLY A 32 1.23 6.13 3.86
N PHE A 33 0.89 4.86 3.85
CA PHE A 33 1.81 3.83 3.42
C PHE A 33 1.46 3.48 1.99
N SER A 34 2.47 3.19 1.16
CA SER A 34 2.28 2.81 -0.23
C SER A 34 2.93 1.45 -0.45
N LEU A 35 2.27 0.62 -1.24
CA LEU A 35 2.83 -0.65 -1.69
C LEU A 35 3.38 -0.48 -3.10
N MET A 36 4.55 -1.05 -3.33
CA MET A 36 5.09 -1.21 -4.67
C MET A 36 4.55 -2.52 -5.26
N ASN A 37 3.76 -2.43 -6.33
CA ASN A 37 3.19 -3.56 -7.05
C ASN A 37 3.63 -3.49 -8.51
N ASN A 38 4.58 -4.33 -8.91
CA ASN A 38 5.11 -4.40 -10.29
C ASN A 38 5.53 -3.04 -10.89
N GLY A 39 6.10 -2.14 -10.09
CA GLY A 39 6.55 -0.80 -10.51
C GLY A 39 5.53 0.32 -10.27
N ASP A 40 4.29 0.00 -9.91
CA ASP A 40 3.27 0.98 -9.53
C ASP A 40 3.19 1.15 -8.01
N GLN A 41 3.01 2.40 -7.57
CA GLN A 41 2.71 2.71 -6.18
C GLN A 41 1.20 2.72 -5.93
N VAL A 42 0.77 1.91 -4.97
CA VAL A 42 -0.63 1.82 -4.56
C VAL A 42 -0.80 2.30 -3.12
N PRO A 43 -1.65 3.31 -2.87
CA PRO A 43 -1.88 3.81 -1.53
C PRO A 43 -2.60 2.78 -0.66
N VAL A 44 -2.16 2.66 0.59
CA VAL A 44 -2.70 1.73 1.58
C VAL A 44 -3.23 2.47 2.80
N SER A 45 -4.40 2.03 3.22
CA SER A 45 -5.02 2.52 4.45
C SER A 45 -4.30 2.00 5.68
N ARG A 46 -3.97 2.90 6.62
CA ARG A 46 -3.26 2.54 7.86
C ARG A 46 -3.91 1.41 8.66
N ARG A 47 -5.24 1.32 8.64
CA ARG A 47 -6.01 0.29 9.36
C ARG A 47 -5.81 -1.13 8.80
N ILE A 48 -5.47 -1.26 7.53
CA ILE A 48 -5.28 -2.56 6.86
C ILE A 48 -3.81 -2.98 6.86
N LEU A 49 -2.88 -2.07 7.18
CA LEU A 49 -1.44 -2.38 7.25
C LEU A 49 -1.05 -3.57 8.11
N PRO A 50 -1.65 -3.82 9.29
CA PRO A 50 -1.34 -5.01 10.06
C PRO A 50 -1.65 -6.29 9.28
N MET A 51 -2.75 -6.30 8.51
CA MET A 51 -3.11 -7.42 7.65
C MET A 51 -2.18 -7.55 6.45
N VAL A 52 -1.80 -6.43 5.84
CA VAL A 52 -0.82 -6.40 4.73
C VAL A 52 0.52 -6.93 5.20
N ARG A 53 1.01 -6.49 6.36
CA ARG A 53 2.26 -6.98 6.96
C ARG A 53 2.19 -8.47 7.27
N SER A 54 1.09 -8.94 7.87
CA SER A 54 0.89 -10.36 8.12
C SER A 54 0.84 -11.21 6.84
N ALA A 55 0.43 -10.63 5.71
CA ALA A 55 0.42 -11.30 4.42
C ALA A 55 1.80 -11.30 3.73
N LEU A 56 2.71 -10.42 4.13
CA LEU A 56 4.05 -10.29 3.57
C LEU A 56 5.12 -11.11 4.32
N GLY A 57 4.83 -11.56 5.55
CA GLY A 57 5.77 -12.30 6.40
C GLY A 57 6.44 -11.41 7.41
#